data_AF-A0A800MS81-F1
#
_entry.id   AF-A0A800MS81-F1
#
_cell.length_a   1.000
_cell.length_b   1.000
_cell.length_c   1.000
_cell.angle_alpha   90.00
_cell.angle_beta   90.00
_cell.angle_gamma   90.00
#
_symmetry.space_group_name_H-M   'P 1'
#
loop_
_entity.id
_entity.type
_entity.pdbx_description
1 polymer ?
#
loop_
_entity_poly.entity_id
_entity_poly.type
_entity_poly.pdbx_seq_one_letter_code
_entity_poly.pdbx_strand_id
1 'polypeptide(L)'
;MPQSDPNSVPLGVKLTDHVIGNELSLKIISFIMRAAGAASESIRTDAGILFIQFQAEKLAYVTELNHLMRKCGWIKVPPGS
;
A
#
# COMPACT_ATOMS: atom_id res chain seq x y z
N MET A 1 -22.03 -5.28 -10.84
CA MET A 1 -20.62 -5.13 -11.27
C MET A 1 -20.34 -6.09 -12.41
N PRO A 2 -19.47 -5.76 -13.38
CA PRO A 2 -19.03 -6.73 -14.37
C PRO A 2 -18.34 -7.92 -13.68
N GLN A 3 -18.58 -9.14 -14.17
CA GLN A 3 -17.91 -10.34 -13.68
C GLN A 3 -16.46 -10.31 -14.17
N SER A 4 -15.51 -10.18 -13.23
CA SER A 4 -14.08 -10.24 -13.52
C SER A 4 -13.58 -11.65 -13.24
N ASP A 5 -13.06 -12.35 -14.26
CA ASP A 5 -12.40 -13.65 -14.10
C ASP A 5 -10.86 -13.45 -14.15
N PRO A 6 -10.14 -13.59 -13.02
CA PRO A 6 -8.68 -13.47 -12.99
C PRO A 6 -7.95 -14.52 -13.84
N ASN A 7 -8.61 -15.61 -14.20
CA ASN A 7 -8.02 -16.69 -15.01
C ASN A 7 -8.14 -16.43 -16.52
N SER A 8 -9.00 -15.51 -16.94
CA SER A 8 -9.10 -15.11 -18.34
C SER A 8 -7.96 -14.20 -18.80
N VAL A 9 -7.11 -13.72 -17.88
CA VAL A 9 -5.95 -12.88 -18.18
C VAL A 9 -4.77 -13.74 -18.68
N PRO A 10 -4.24 -13.50 -19.90
CA PRO A 10 -3.11 -14.27 -20.43
C PRO A 10 -1.85 -14.16 -19.55
N LEU A 11 -1.12 -15.27 -19.40
CA LEU A 11 0.04 -15.37 -18.49
C LEU A 11 1.15 -14.34 -18.76
N GLY A 12 1.36 -13.95 -20.02
CA GLY A 12 2.39 -12.95 -20.38
C GLY A 12 2.08 -11.52 -19.90
N VAL A 13 0.82 -11.23 -19.55
CA VAL A 13 0.38 -9.91 -19.05
C VAL A 13 -0.21 -9.98 -17.64
N LYS A 14 -0.36 -11.18 -17.08
CA LYS A 14 -0.88 -11.38 -15.73
C LYS A 14 0.19 -11.02 -14.70
N LEU A 15 -0.09 -9.99 -13.90
CA LEU A 15 0.76 -9.64 -12.77
C LEU A 15 0.71 -10.76 -11.73
N THR A 16 1.87 -11.11 -11.18
CA THR A 16 1.97 -12.08 -10.09
C THR A 16 1.63 -11.43 -8.77
N ASP A 17 1.17 -12.22 -7.79
CA ASP A 17 0.82 -11.71 -6.45
C ASP A 17 2.00 -11.00 -5.78
N HIS A 18 3.24 -11.44 -6.05
CA HIS A 18 4.46 -10.77 -5.62
C HIS A 18 4.58 -9.35 -6.17
N VAL A 19 4.35 -9.16 -7.47
CA VAL A 19 4.41 -7.84 -8.11
C VAL A 19 3.27 -6.97 -7.57
N ILE A 20 2.06 -7.49 -7.49
CA ILE A 20 0.90 -6.77 -6.96
C ILE A 20 1.14 -6.33 -5.52
N GLY A 21 1.62 -7.23 -4.64
CA GLY A 21 1.88 -6.92 -3.24
C GLY A 21 2.96 -5.85 -3.05
N ASN A 22 4.03 -5.90 -3.85
CA ASN A 22 5.10 -4.90 -3.80
C ASN A 22 4.62 -3.53 -4.31
N GLU A 23 3.96 -3.47 -5.47
CA GLU A 23 3.41 -2.24 -6.04
C GLU A 23 2.38 -1.61 -5.10
N LEU A 24 1.51 -2.41 -4.51
CA LEU A 24 0.53 -1.96 -3.52
C LEU A 24 1.23 -1.37 -2.29
N SER A 25 2.26 -2.04 -1.76
CA SER A 25 3.04 -1.56 -0.62
C SER A 25 3.70 -0.21 -0.89
N LEU A 26 4.36 -0.06 -2.05
CA LEU A 26 4.99 1.19 -2.47
C LEU A 26 3.95 2.32 -2.60
N LYS A 27 2.78 2.01 -3.16
CA LYS A 27 1.69 2.99 -3.31
C LYS A 27 1.17 3.47 -1.95
N ILE A 28 1.00 2.58 -0.97
CA ILE A 28 0.58 2.95 0.39
C ILE A 28 1.63 3.82 1.07
N ILE A 29 2.91 3.48 0.95
CA ILE A 29 4.02 4.30 1.46
C ILE A 29 3.97 5.69 0.83
N SER A 30 3.76 5.79 -0.49
CA SER A 30 3.62 7.09 -1.15
C SER A 30 2.46 7.93 -0.60
N PHE A 31 1.34 7.29 -0.24
CA PHE A 31 0.19 7.96 0.36
C PHE A 31 0.44 8.41 1.79
N ILE A 32 1.14 7.60 2.59
CA ILE A 32 1.58 7.98 3.95
C ILE A 32 2.45 9.24 3.88
N MET A 33 3.45 9.25 2.99
CA MET A 33 4.34 10.40 2.81
C MET A 33 3.60 11.64 2.29
N ARG A 34 2.68 11.46 1.33
CA ARG A 34 1.85 12.55 0.82
C ARG A 34 0.98 13.16 1.92
N ALA A 35 0.33 12.33 2.74
CA ALA A 35 -0.50 12.78 3.85
C ALA A 35 0.33 13.52 4.92
N ALA A 36 1.54 13.02 5.22
CA ALA A 36 2.47 13.70 6.14
C ALA A 36 2.88 15.10 5.63
N GLY A 37 3.21 15.20 4.34
CA GLY A 37 3.55 16.49 3.71
C GLY A 37 2.37 17.45 3.74
N ALA A 38 1.18 16.97 3.34
CA ALA A 38 -0.03 17.79 3.34
C ALA A 38 -0.44 18.25 4.76
N ALA A 39 -0.27 17.40 5.78
CA ALA A 39 -0.48 17.80 7.17
C ALA A 39 0.52 18.87 7.63
N SER A 40 1.78 18.77 7.20
CA SER A 40 2.86 19.69 7.55
C SER A 40 2.72 21.06 6.87
N GLU A 41 2.19 21.09 5.65
CA GLU A 41 1.95 22.31 4.87
C GLU A 41 0.59 22.96 5.18
N SER A 42 -0.28 22.29 5.94
CA SER A 42 -1.62 22.79 6.22
C SER A 42 -1.62 23.90 7.27
N ILE A 43 -1.92 25.12 6.84
CA ILE A 43 -2.17 26.27 7.74
C ILE A 43 -3.49 26.08 8.49
N ARG A 44 -4.45 25.39 7.87
CA ARG A 44 -5.76 25.09 8.45
C ARG A 44 -5.66 23.86 9.37
N THR A 45 -5.98 24.04 10.64
CA THR A 45 -5.88 22.98 11.64
C THR A 45 -6.81 21.79 11.35
N ASP A 46 -8.02 22.04 10.89
CA ASP A 46 -9.00 21.00 10.54
C ASP A 46 -8.53 20.14 9.36
N ALA A 47 -7.98 20.77 8.31
CA ALA A 47 -7.39 20.06 7.18
C ALA A 47 -6.11 19.29 7.58
N GLY A 48 -5.27 19.87 8.46
CA GLY A 48 -4.10 19.18 8.98
C GLY A 48 -4.46 17.91 9.75
N ILE A 49 -5.46 17.99 10.63
CA ILE A 49 -5.98 16.84 11.37
C ILE A 49 -6.55 15.77 10.43
N LEU A 50 -7.27 16.17 9.37
CA LEU A 50 -7.78 15.24 8.37
C LEU A 50 -6.65 14.43 7.71
N PHE A 51 -5.56 15.07 7.31
CA PHE A 51 -4.42 14.37 6.72
C PHE A 51 -3.70 13.46 7.72
N ILE A 52 -3.62 13.85 8.99
CA ILE A 52 -3.08 12.99 10.06
C ILE A 52 -3.95 11.73 10.23
N GLN A 53 -5.27 11.86 10.19
CA GLN A 53 -6.19 10.70 10.26
C GLN A 53 -5.97 9.76 9.07
N PHE A 54 -5.91 10.28 7.85
CA PHE A 54 -5.59 9.47 6.67
C PHE A 54 -4.24 8.76 6.79
N GLN A 55 -3.22 9.46 7.30
CA GLN A 55 -1.90 8.88 7.51
C GLN A 55 -1.96 7.71 8.51
N ALA A 56 -2.65 7.90 9.63
CA ALA A 56 -2.80 6.87 10.67
C ALA A 56 -3.51 5.62 10.14
N GLU A 57 -4.59 5.78 9.36
CA GLU A 57 -5.29 4.65 8.73
C GLU A 57 -4.39 3.87 7.76
N LYS A 58 -3.58 4.57 6.95
CA LYS A 58 -2.66 3.91 6.01
C LYS A 58 -1.50 3.23 6.73
N LEU A 59 -1.02 3.75 7.86
CA LEU A 59 -0.04 3.09 8.71
C LEU A 59 -0.60 1.80 9.35
N ALA A 60 -1.86 1.80 9.78
CA ALA A 60 -2.51 0.58 10.25
C ALA A 60 -2.63 -0.46 9.12
N TYR A 61 -3.09 -0.03 7.94
CA TYR A 61 -3.25 -0.91 6.78
C TYR A 61 -1.92 -1.51 6.28
N VAL A 62 -0.84 -0.73 6.22
CA VAL A 62 0.46 -1.26 5.78
C VAL A 62 1.00 -2.31 6.76
N THR A 63 0.67 -2.19 8.05
CA THR A 63 1.05 -3.20 9.06
C THR A 63 0.36 -4.53 8.79
N GLU A 64 -0.94 -4.51 8.49
CA GLU A 64 -1.70 -5.70 8.13
C GLU A 64 -1.21 -6.30 6.80
N LEU A 65 -0.97 -5.47 5.80
CA LEU A 65 -0.44 -5.90 4.50
C LEU A 65 0.93 -6.56 4.66
N ASN A 66 1.84 -5.97 5.44
CA ASN A 66 3.15 -6.56 5.70
C ASN A 66 3.04 -7.93 6.37
N HIS A 67 2.11 -8.10 7.32
CA HIS A 67 1.84 -9.39 7.95
C HIS A 67 1.35 -10.43 6.95
N LEU A 68 0.42 -10.05 6.07
CA LEU A 68 -0.09 -10.92 5.01
C LEU A 68 1.01 -11.30 4.02
N MET A 69 1.81 -10.33 3.55
CA MET A 69 2.92 -10.58 2.63
C MET A 69 3.99 -11.49 3.23
N ARG A 70 4.24 -11.41 4.55
CA ARG A 70 5.13 -12.36 5.25
C ARG A 70 4.56 -13.77 5.23
N LYS A 71 3.28 -13.94 5.59
CA LYS A 71 2.61 -15.25 5.59
C LYS A 71 2.59 -15.91 4.21
N CYS A 72 2.43 -15.12 3.16
CA CYS A 72 2.41 -15.60 1.78
C CYS A 72 3.81 -15.77 1.16
N GLY A 73 4.89 -15.42 1.87
CA GLY A 73 6.25 -15.49 1.33
C GLY A 73 6.53 -14.46 0.22
N TRP A 74 5.78 -13.35 0.18
CA TRP A 74 5.88 -12.37 -0.89
C TRP A 74 6.97 -11.32 -0.69
N ILE A 75 7.46 -11.16 0.55
CA ILE A 75 8.51 -10.20 0.88
C ILE A 75 9.87 -10.74 0.44
N LYS A 76 10.57 -9.99 -0.42
CA LYS A 76 11.99 -10.22 -0.68
C LYS A 76 12.81 -9.78 0.52
N VAL A 77 13.37 -10.75 1.24
CA VAL A 77 14.33 -10.51 2.31
C VAL A 77 15.72 -10.33 1.68
N PRO A 78 16.45 -9.25 1.97
CA PRO A 78 17.81 -9.07 1.46
C PRO A 78 18.75 -10.16 2.03
N PRO A 79 19.70 -10.67 1.24
CA PRO A 79 20.64 -11.67 1.73
C PRO A 79 21.59 -11.03 2.76
N GLY A 80 21.40 -11.34 4.04
CA GLY A 80 22.24 -10.84 5.13
C GLY A 80 21.53 -10.47 6.44
N SER A 81 20.20 -10.58 6.51
CA SER A 81 19.41 -10.44 7.74
C SER A 81 19.06 -11.78 8.38
#